data_AF-A0AAN7J1C8-F1
#
_entry.id   AF-A0AAN7J1C8-F1
#
_cell.length_a   1.000
_cell.length_b   1.000
_cell.length_c   1.000
_cell.angle_alpha   90.00
_cell.angle_beta   90.00
_cell.angle_gamma   90.00
#
_symmetry.space_group_name_H-M   'P 1'
#
loop_
_entity.id
_entity.type
_entity.pdbx_description
1 polymer ?
#
loop_
_entity_poly.entity_id
_entity_poly.type
_entity_poly.pdbx_seq_one_letter_code
_entity_poly.pdbx_strand_id
1 'polypeptide(L)'
;MEGSAEEELERRSKFLSSLIQKKKAIEQEDQHDYPNVRVRASDMPLALQNRAFRCARDHLDSMPSKLDSKRLALALKKEFDSSYGPAWHCIVGTSFGSYVTHSIGGFLYFSIDKVYILLFKTAVEPLEQS
;
A
#
# COMPACT_ATOMS: atom_id res chain seq x y z
N MET A 1 -11.14 53.10 5.19
CA MET A 1 -11.46 52.10 4.14
C MET A 1 -10.48 50.93 4.25
N GLU A 2 -10.24 50.43 5.47
CA GLU A 2 -9.16 49.46 5.76
C GLU A 2 -9.66 48.09 6.23
N GLY A 3 -10.91 47.98 6.72
CA GLY A 3 -11.45 46.70 7.22
C GLY A 3 -11.79 45.66 6.14
N SER A 4 -11.90 46.04 4.87
CA SER A 4 -12.29 45.10 3.80
C SER A 4 -11.18 44.12 3.43
N ALA A 5 -9.91 44.52 3.58
CA ALA A 5 -8.78 43.66 3.23
C ALA A 5 -8.50 42.61 4.32
N GLU A 6 -8.69 42.99 5.58
CA GLU A 6 -8.54 42.08 6.72
C GLU A 6 -9.63 41.00 6.75
N GLU A 7 -10.89 41.36 6.48
CA GLU A 7 -11.99 40.38 6.40
C GLU A 7 -11.77 39.36 5.27
N GLU A 8 -11.29 39.81 4.11
CA GLU A 8 -10.94 38.96 2.97
C GLU A 8 -9.79 38.00 3.33
N LEU A 9 -8.77 38.48 4.03
CA LEU A 9 -7.62 37.68 4.46
C LEU A 9 -8.04 36.61 5.49
N GLU A 10 -8.93 36.97 6.42
CA GLU A 10 -9.44 36.05 7.43
C GLU A 10 -10.31 34.94 6.80
N ARG A 11 -11.15 35.28 5.81
CA ARG A 11 -11.93 34.29 5.03
C ARG A 11 -11.02 33.30 4.31
N ARG A 12 -9.98 33.80 3.65
CA ARG A 12 -9.00 32.95 2.94
C ARG A 12 -8.23 32.05 3.91
N SER A 13 -7.83 32.58 5.07
CA SER A 13 -7.17 31.81 6.13
C SER A 13 -8.04 30.65 6.61
N LYS A 14 -9.31 30.93 6.96
CA LYS A 14 -10.28 29.92 7.41
C LYS A 14 -10.52 28.84 6.35
N PHE A 15 -10.61 29.24 5.07
CA PHE A 15 -10.79 28.29 3.97
C PHE A 15 -9.58 27.38 3.79
N LEU A 16 -8.35 27.93 3.83
CA LEU A 16 -7.13 27.13 3.74
C LEU A 16 -6.99 26.17 4.92
N SER A 17 -7.28 26.62 6.15
CA SER A 17 -7.27 25.76 7.33
C SER A 17 -8.27 24.60 7.20
N SER A 18 -9.46 24.84 6.63
CA SER A 18 -10.45 23.77 6.43
C SER A 18 -10.00 22.76 5.37
N LEU A 19 -9.37 23.21 4.27
CA LEU A 19 -8.80 22.31 3.27
C LEU A 19 -7.66 21.46 3.84
N ILE A 20 -6.80 22.06 4.67
CA ILE A 20 -5.71 21.34 5.34
C ILE A 20 -6.26 20.31 6.32
N GLN A 21 -7.26 20.66 7.14
CA GLN A 21 -7.91 19.72 8.06
C GLN A 21 -8.59 18.58 7.31
N LYS A 22 -9.28 18.87 6.20
CA LYS A 22 -9.93 17.85 5.37
C LYS A 22 -8.92 16.91 4.72
N LYS A 23 -7.80 17.42 4.22
CA LYS A 23 -6.70 16.60 3.68
C LYS A 23 -6.06 15.74 4.76
N LYS A 24 -5.83 16.29 5.96
CA LYS A 24 -5.30 15.56 7.11
C LYS A 24 -6.24 14.46 7.59
N ALA A 25 -7.56 14.68 7.55
CA ALA A 25 -8.56 13.66 7.89
C ALA A 25 -8.56 12.50 6.87
N ILE A 26 -8.46 12.81 5.57
CA ILE A 26 -8.35 11.79 4.50
C ILE A 26 -7.06 10.98 4.65
N GLU A 27 -5.94 11.65 4.95
CA GLU A 27 -4.65 10.99 5.18
C GLU A 27 -4.62 10.17 6.50
N GLN A 28 -5.39 10.59 7.52
CA GLN A 28 -5.48 9.88 8.81
C GLN A 28 -6.45 8.69 8.79
N GLU A 29 -7.57 8.76 8.05
CA GLU A 29 -8.50 7.64 7.88
C GLU A 29 -7.83 6.45 7.17
N ASP A 30 -6.91 6.70 6.23
CA ASP A 30 -6.19 5.63 5.53
C ASP A 30 -5.06 4.98 6.34
N GLN A 31 -4.61 5.59 7.44
CA GLN A 31 -3.45 5.13 8.22
C GLN A 31 -3.83 4.38 9.51
N HIS A 32 -5.11 4.30 9.88
CA HIS A 32 -5.52 3.82 11.20
C HIS A 32 -6.23 2.45 11.27
N ASP A 33 -6.42 1.74 10.15
CA ASP A 33 -7.33 0.57 10.13
C ASP A 33 -6.64 -0.80 9.98
N TYR A 34 -5.32 -0.86 10.11
CA TYR A 34 -4.56 -2.13 10.10
C TYR A 34 -3.69 -2.30 11.34
N PRO A 35 -4.26 -2.79 12.46
CA PRO A 35 -3.45 -3.16 13.61
C PRO A 35 -2.32 -4.10 13.17
N ASN A 36 -1.11 -3.82 13.67
CA ASN A 36 0.11 -4.60 13.47
C ASN A 36 0.73 -4.63 12.06
N VAL A 37 0.26 -3.80 11.12
CA VAL A 37 0.97 -3.57 9.85
C VAL A 37 2.12 -2.59 10.08
N ARG A 38 3.31 -2.95 9.60
CA ARG A 38 4.47 -2.05 9.58
C ARG A 38 5.12 -2.07 8.20
N VAL A 39 5.03 -0.95 7.50
CA VAL A 39 5.72 -0.73 6.22
C VAL A 39 7.21 -0.58 6.49
N ARG A 40 8.03 -1.31 5.75
CA ARG A 40 9.49 -1.28 5.81
C ARG A 40 10.07 -0.46 4.66
N ALA A 41 9.52 -0.61 3.47
CA ALA A 41 9.83 0.18 2.29
C ALA A 41 8.68 0.09 1.28
N SER A 42 8.40 1.16 0.54
CA SER A 42 7.41 1.14 -0.54
C SER A 42 7.63 2.30 -1.50
N ASP A 43 7.34 2.07 -2.78
CA ASP A 43 7.20 3.12 -3.79
C ASP A 43 5.78 3.19 -4.39
N MET A 44 4.88 2.30 -3.98
CA MET A 44 3.51 2.19 -4.51
C MET A 44 2.54 3.15 -3.79
N PRO A 45 1.47 3.64 -4.45
CA PRO A 45 0.49 4.54 -3.83
C PRO A 45 -0.23 3.91 -2.62
N LEU A 46 -0.65 4.75 -1.65
CA LEU A 46 -1.31 4.30 -0.42
C LEU A 46 -2.55 3.43 -0.67
N ALA A 47 -3.38 3.77 -1.66
CA ALA A 47 -4.54 2.96 -2.02
C ALA A 47 -4.16 1.51 -2.38
N LEU A 48 -3.01 1.34 -3.04
CA LEU A 48 -2.49 0.04 -3.46
C LEU A 48 -1.85 -0.72 -2.28
N GLN A 49 -1.16 0.00 -1.39
CA GLN A 49 -0.69 -0.54 -0.11
C GLN A 49 -1.86 -1.06 0.73
N ASN A 50 -2.93 -0.27 0.87
CA ASN A 50 -4.13 -0.62 1.61
C ASN A 50 -4.81 -1.87 1.02
N ARG A 51 -4.80 -2.06 -0.30
CA ARG A 51 -5.27 -3.31 -0.92
C ARG A 51 -4.42 -4.50 -0.50
N ALA A 52 -3.09 -4.37 -0.51
CA ALA A 52 -2.17 -5.41 -0.08
C ALA A 52 -2.38 -5.78 1.40
N PHE A 53 -2.56 -4.78 2.28
CA PHE A 53 -2.79 -4.99 3.70
C PHE A 53 -4.09 -5.74 3.98
N ARG A 54 -5.21 -5.32 3.35
CA ARG A 54 -6.50 -6.03 3.46
C ARG A 54 -6.35 -7.48 3.01
N CYS A 55 -5.84 -7.68 1.79
CA CYS A 55 -5.70 -9.02 1.21
C CYS A 55 -4.83 -9.94 2.09
N ALA A 56 -3.71 -9.41 2.62
CA ALA A 56 -2.82 -10.19 3.47
C ALA A 56 -3.47 -10.55 4.81
N ARG A 57 -4.17 -9.60 5.45
CA ARG A 57 -4.87 -9.83 6.71
C ARG A 57 -5.99 -10.84 6.56
N ASP A 58 -6.85 -10.70 5.56
CA ASP A 58 -7.97 -11.63 5.33
C ASP A 58 -7.47 -13.07 5.14
N HIS A 59 -6.30 -13.24 4.52
CA HIS A 59 -5.66 -14.54 4.35
C HIS A 59 -5.00 -15.04 5.63
N LEU A 60 -4.38 -14.18 6.44
CA LEU A 60 -3.81 -14.57 7.73
C LEU A 60 -4.88 -14.95 8.75
N ASP A 61 -5.98 -14.21 8.81
CA ASP A 61 -7.09 -14.44 9.73
C ASP A 61 -7.87 -15.72 9.40
N SER A 62 -7.91 -16.10 8.11
CA SER A 62 -8.55 -17.35 7.66
C SER A 62 -7.65 -18.58 7.73
N MET A 63 -6.36 -18.41 8.06
CA MET A 63 -5.44 -19.54 8.20
C MET A 63 -5.56 -20.19 9.58
N PRO A 64 -5.34 -21.51 9.68
CA PRO A 64 -5.13 -22.17 10.98
C PRO A 64 -3.91 -21.59 11.70
N SER A 65 -3.69 -22.01 12.94
CA SER A 65 -2.58 -21.57 13.82
C SER A 65 -1.16 -21.66 13.24
N LYS A 66 -0.97 -22.28 12.06
CA LYS A 66 0.30 -22.32 11.33
C LYS A 66 0.21 -21.51 10.04
N LEU A 67 1.16 -20.59 9.86
CA LEU A 67 1.35 -19.82 8.64
C LEU A 67 1.57 -20.74 7.42
N ASP A 68 0.74 -20.57 6.40
CA ASP A 68 0.98 -21.11 5.05
C ASP A 68 1.50 -19.99 4.14
N SER A 69 2.81 -19.77 4.17
CA SER A 69 3.48 -18.71 3.40
C SER A 69 3.22 -18.83 1.89
N LYS A 70 3.15 -20.07 1.39
CA LYS A 70 2.95 -20.33 -0.05
C LYS A 70 1.56 -19.90 -0.48
N ARG A 71 0.54 -20.24 0.32
CA ARG A 71 -0.85 -19.84 0.04
C ARG A 71 -1.02 -18.33 0.09
N LEU A 72 -0.43 -17.65 1.09
CA LEU A 72 -0.49 -16.20 1.19
C LEU A 72 0.19 -15.52 0.00
N ALA A 73 1.40 -15.95 -0.36
CA ALA A 73 2.13 -15.41 -1.51
C ALA A 73 1.36 -15.58 -2.82
N LEU A 74 0.77 -16.76 -3.04
CA LEU A 74 -0.03 -17.05 -4.23
C LEU A 74 -1.28 -16.17 -4.31
N ALA A 75 -1.97 -15.97 -3.18
CA ALA A 75 -3.17 -15.15 -3.12
C ALA A 75 -2.87 -13.69 -3.48
N LEU A 76 -1.85 -13.10 -2.86
CA LEU A 76 -1.43 -11.72 -3.15
C LEU A 76 -1.00 -11.55 -4.61
N LYS A 77 -0.19 -12.48 -5.14
CA LYS A 77 0.21 -12.45 -6.56
C LYS A 77 -1.01 -12.49 -7.48
N LYS A 78 -1.94 -13.42 -7.27
CA LYS A 78 -3.15 -13.57 -8.11
C LYS A 78 -4.03 -12.33 -8.07
N GLU A 79 -4.27 -11.81 -6.89
CA GLU A 79 -5.08 -10.60 -6.68
C GLU A 79 -4.51 -9.41 -7.46
N PHE A 80 -3.20 -9.22 -7.38
CA PHE A 80 -2.52 -8.09 -8.02
C PHE A 80 -2.31 -8.27 -9.53
N ASP A 81 -1.99 -9.49 -9.98
CA ASP A 81 -1.95 -9.81 -11.42
C ASP A 81 -3.31 -9.56 -12.07
N SER A 82 -4.40 -9.98 -11.42
CA SER A 82 -5.76 -9.82 -11.94
C SER A 82 -6.22 -8.36 -11.93
N SER A 83 -5.87 -7.59 -10.90
CA SER A 83 -6.39 -6.23 -10.71
C SER A 83 -5.53 -5.16 -11.37
N TYR A 84 -4.22 -5.39 -11.49
CA TYR A 84 -3.23 -4.36 -11.88
C TYR A 84 -2.29 -4.83 -13.00
N GLY A 85 -2.61 -5.97 -13.61
CA GLY A 85 -1.88 -6.57 -14.72
C GLY A 85 -0.57 -7.25 -14.30
N PRO A 86 -0.19 -8.34 -14.98
CA PRO A 86 1.05 -9.06 -14.70
C PRO A 86 2.32 -8.24 -15.03
N ALA A 87 3.51 -8.60 -14.54
CA ALA A 87 3.77 -9.72 -13.62
C ALA A 87 4.14 -9.25 -12.22
N TRP A 88 3.30 -9.59 -11.25
CA TRP A 88 3.55 -9.40 -9.82
C TRP A 88 4.25 -10.61 -9.22
N HIS A 89 5.08 -10.37 -8.22
CA HIS A 89 5.81 -11.37 -7.48
C HIS A 89 5.59 -11.13 -5.99
N CYS A 90 5.46 -12.21 -5.22
CA CYS A 90 5.26 -12.11 -3.78
C CYS A 90 6.16 -13.11 -3.06
N ILE A 91 6.88 -12.62 -2.05
CA ILE A 91 7.70 -13.42 -1.14
C ILE A 91 7.13 -13.26 0.26
N VAL A 92 6.92 -14.37 0.96
CA VAL A 92 6.36 -14.40 2.32
C VAL A 92 7.23 -15.29 3.19
N GLY A 93 7.58 -14.82 4.38
CA GLY A 93 8.33 -15.62 5.34
C GLY A 93 8.50 -14.93 6.69
N THR A 94 9.06 -15.65 7.66
CA THR A 94 9.43 -15.07 8.97
C THR A 94 10.83 -14.47 8.96
N SER A 95 11.65 -14.79 7.95
CA SER A 95 12.94 -14.20 7.66
C SER A 95 13.32 -14.47 6.20
N PHE A 96 13.80 -13.45 5.48
CA PHE A 96 14.39 -13.57 4.15
C PHE A 96 15.26 -12.35 3.84
N GLY A 97 16.21 -12.52 2.91
CA GLY A 97 16.92 -11.43 2.25
C GLY A 97 16.49 -11.35 0.78
N SER A 98 16.45 -10.14 0.22
CA SER A 98 16.08 -9.92 -1.18
C SER A 98 16.91 -8.80 -1.80
N TYR A 99 17.33 -9.01 -3.04
CA TYR A 99 17.90 -7.96 -3.90
C TYR A 99 17.23 -8.07 -5.26
N VAL A 100 16.21 -7.23 -5.49
CA VAL A 100 15.31 -7.36 -6.65
C VAL A 100 15.22 -6.06 -7.44
N THR A 101 15.17 -6.20 -8.75
CA THR A 101 14.78 -5.12 -9.66
C THR A 101 13.27 -5.16 -9.84
N HIS A 102 12.62 -4.00 -9.73
CA HIS A 102 11.18 -3.86 -9.80
C HIS A 102 10.81 -2.63 -10.64
N SER A 103 9.59 -2.62 -11.15
CA SER A 103 9.02 -1.46 -11.82
C SER A 103 8.65 -0.38 -10.80
N ILE A 104 8.83 0.88 -11.20
CA ILE A 104 8.48 2.05 -10.37
C ILE A 104 6.98 2.01 -10.02
N GLY A 105 6.67 2.33 -8.76
CA GLY A 105 5.32 2.39 -8.23
C GLY A 105 4.69 1.02 -7.95
N GLY A 106 5.49 -0.05 -8.06
CA GLY A 106 5.04 -1.42 -7.98
C GLY A 106 5.63 -2.21 -6.82
N PHE A 107 6.26 -1.58 -5.83
CA PHE A 107 7.01 -2.24 -4.76
C PHE A 107 6.49 -1.92 -3.36
N LEU A 108 6.38 -2.98 -2.54
CA LEU A 108 6.01 -2.90 -1.14
C LEU A 108 6.65 -4.02 -0.34
N TYR A 109 7.36 -3.61 0.71
CA TYR A 109 7.87 -4.47 1.76
C TYR A 109 7.24 -4.07 3.09
N PHE A 110 6.50 -4.98 3.71
CA PHE A 110 5.84 -4.76 5.00
C PHE A 110 5.83 -6.01 5.85
N SER A 111 5.44 -5.85 7.12
CA SER A 111 5.22 -6.96 8.04
C SER A 111 3.85 -6.86 8.71
N ILE A 112 3.22 -8.01 8.94
CA ILE A 112 2.09 -8.19 9.87
C ILE A 112 2.61 -9.12 10.98
N ASP A 113 2.70 -8.61 12.21
CA ASP A 113 3.32 -9.29 13.33
C ASP A 113 4.75 -9.78 13.03
N LYS A 114 4.94 -11.10 12.92
CA LYS A 114 6.22 -11.78 12.62
C LYS A 114 6.31 -12.28 11.18
N VAL A 115 5.31 -11.98 10.35
CA VAL A 115 5.25 -12.36 8.93
C VAL A 115 5.70 -11.19 8.10
N TYR A 116 6.72 -11.39 7.28
CA TYR A 116 7.24 -10.42 6.34
C TYR A 116 6.71 -10.74 4.94
N ILE A 117 6.29 -9.69 4.22
CA ILE A 117 5.70 -9.79 2.88
C ILE A 117 6.41 -8.78 1.98
N LEU A 118 7.01 -9.27 0.90
CA LEU A 118 7.58 -8.46 -0.17
C LEU A 118 6.75 -8.70 -1.44
N LEU A 119 6.04 -7.68 -1.90
CA LEU A 119 5.22 -7.67 -3.10
C LEU A 119 5.82 -6.68 -4.09
N PHE A 120 6.16 -7.13 -5.31
CA PHE A 120 6.74 -6.26 -6.32
C PHE A 120 6.32 -6.62 -7.75
N LYS A 121 6.17 -5.61 -8.61
CA LYS A 121 5.92 -5.78 -10.05
C LYS A 121 7.23 -5.74 -10.83
N THR A 122 7.34 -6.58 -11.87
CA THR A 122 8.45 -6.51 -12.84
C THR A 122 7.93 -6.10 -14.22
N ALA A 123 8.79 -5.48 -15.01
CA ALA A 123 8.55 -5.35 -16.44
C ALA A 123 8.59 -6.73 -17.09
N VAL A 124 7.60 -7.05 -17.91
CA VAL A 124 7.59 -8.22 -18.78
C VAL A 124 7.41 -7.71 -20.19
N GLU A 125 8.40 -7.94 -21.05
CA GLU A 125 8.23 -7.74 -22.48
C GLU A 125 7.52 -8.98 -23.03
N PRO A 126 6.36 -8.83 -23.69
CA PRO A 126 5.74 -9.94 -24.41
C PRO A 126 6.73 -10.42 -25.47
N LEU A 127 7.09 -11.70 -25.44
CA LEU A 127 7.76 -12.31 -26.59
C LEU A 127 6.76 -12.29 -27.74
N GLU A 128 6.96 -11.42 -28.73
CA GLU A 128 6.21 -11.50 -29.97
C GLU A 128 6.51 -12.86 -30.59
N GLN A 129 5.49 -13.73 -30.64
CA GLN A 129 5.60 -14.99 -31.35
C GLN A 129 5.58 -14.66 -32.84
N SER A 130 6.75 -14.71 -33.46
CA SER A 130 6.94 -14.68 -34.92
C SER A 130 6.24 -15.82 -35.62
#